data_AF-A0A0D1CQ17-F1
#
_entry.id   AF-A0A0D1CQ17-F1
#
_cell.length_a   1.000
_cell.length_b   1.000
_cell.length_c   1.000
_cell.angle_alpha   90.00
_cell.angle_beta   90.00
_cell.angle_gamma   90.00
#
_symmetry.space_group_name_H-M   'P 1'
#
loop_
_entity.id
_entity.type
_entity.pdbx_description
1 polymer ?
#
loop_
_entity_poly.entity_id
_entity_poly.type
_entity_poly.pdbx_seq_one_letter_code
_entity_poly.pdbx_strand_id
1 'polypeptide(L)'
;MESSFIKVGIPDAETLRDLGTDAAYERLLRDGLRPHFIPYYVIEMALQGRAWNDCRGQEKADLRIRFDRIKARVAEGRDIHRDAFEAMMDAIGVIER
;
A
#
# COMPACT_ATOMS: atom_id res chain seq x y z
N MET A 1 4.00 -4.13 -12.23
CA MET A 1 2.82 -3.73 -11.43
C MET A 1 1.88 -4.91 -11.30
N GLU A 2 1.41 -5.51 -12.40
CA GLU A 2 0.62 -6.76 -12.41
C GLU A 2 1.23 -7.89 -11.58
N SER A 3 2.53 -8.15 -11.72
CA SER A 3 3.25 -9.15 -10.91
C SER A 3 3.14 -8.92 -9.40
N SER A 4 3.05 -7.66 -8.95
CA SER A 4 2.86 -7.33 -7.53
C SER A 4 1.43 -7.60 -7.07
N PHE A 5 0.44 -7.37 -7.94
CA PHE A 5 -0.96 -7.70 -7.65
C PHE A 5 -1.17 -9.20 -7.50
N ILE A 6 -0.62 -10.00 -8.42
CA ILE A 6 -0.70 -11.46 -8.36
C ILE A 6 -0.08 -11.99 -7.05
N LYS A 7 1.10 -11.47 -6.66
CA LYS A 7 1.77 -11.86 -5.42
C LYS A 7 0.92 -11.64 -4.17
N VAL A 8 0.11 -10.60 -4.15
CA VAL A 8 -0.77 -10.27 -3.01
C VAL A 8 -2.20 -10.83 -3.13
N GLY A 9 -2.38 -11.81 -4.03
CA GLY A 9 -3.64 -12.51 -4.21
C GLY A 9 -4.71 -11.68 -4.92
N ILE A 10 -4.31 -10.84 -5.87
CA ILE A 10 -5.21 -10.08 -6.75
C ILE A 10 -4.85 -10.46 -8.20
N PRO A 11 -5.27 -11.64 -8.67
CA PRO A 11 -4.85 -12.16 -9.97
C PRO A 11 -5.58 -11.52 -11.16
N ASP A 12 -6.73 -10.89 -10.92
CA ASP A 12 -7.59 -10.37 -11.96
C ASP A 12 -8.34 -9.09 -11.54
N ALA A 13 -9.00 -8.49 -12.54
CA ALA A 13 -9.74 -7.23 -12.38
C ALA A 13 -11.04 -7.40 -11.56
N GLU A 14 -11.63 -8.59 -11.52
CA GLU A 14 -12.81 -8.89 -10.71
C GLU A 14 -12.45 -8.86 -9.23
N THR A 15 -11.39 -9.58 -8.86
CA THR A 15 -10.82 -9.57 -7.51
C THR A 15 -10.45 -8.15 -7.08
N LEU A 16 -9.87 -7.35 -7.98
CA LEU A 16 -9.54 -5.95 -7.69
C LEU A 16 -10.78 -5.08 -7.43
N ARG A 17 -11.86 -5.29 -8.18
CA ARG A 17 -13.14 -4.56 -7.98
C ARG A 17 -13.80 -4.94 -6.67
N ASP A 18 -13.82 -6.23 -6.34
CA ASP A 18 -14.43 -6.73 -5.11
C ASP A 18 -13.67 -6.24 -3.87
N LEU A 19 -12.34 -6.14 -3.95
CA LEU A 19 -11.52 -5.57 -2.88
C LEU A 19 -11.65 -4.05 -2.75
N GLY A 20 -11.71 -3.36 -3.88
CA GLY A 20 -11.54 -1.91 -3.96
C GLY A 20 -10.10 -1.43 -3.74
N THR A 21 -9.88 -0.16 -4.04
CA THR A 21 -8.55 0.48 -4.05
C THR A 21 -7.81 0.38 -2.72
N ASP A 22 -8.48 0.69 -1.61
CA ASP A 22 -7.81 0.88 -0.31
C ASP A 22 -7.23 -0.45 0.20
N ALA A 23 -8.04 -1.51 0.15
CA ALA A 23 -7.62 -2.83 0.59
C ALA A 23 -6.58 -3.42 -0.37
N ALA A 24 -6.75 -3.24 -1.68
CA ALA A 24 -5.78 -3.72 -2.66
C ALA A 24 -4.41 -3.05 -2.48
N TYR A 25 -4.40 -1.72 -2.32
CA TYR A 25 -3.16 -0.97 -2.14
C TYR A 25 -2.50 -1.26 -0.78
N GLU A 26 -3.28 -1.44 0.28
CA GLU A 26 -2.76 -1.87 1.58
C GLU A 26 -2.01 -3.19 1.49
N ARG A 27 -2.55 -4.19 0.79
CA ARG A 27 -1.87 -5.48 0.58
C ARG A 27 -0.53 -5.30 -0.14
N LEU A 28 -0.49 -4.47 -1.18
CA LEU A 28 0.75 -4.15 -1.89
C LEU A 28 1.78 -3.50 -0.96
N LEU A 29 1.38 -2.56 -0.11
CA LEU A 29 2.30 -1.91 0.84
C LEU A 29 2.83 -2.88 1.90
N ARG A 30 2.01 -3.84 2.34
CA ARG A 30 2.42 -4.88 3.29
C ARG A 30 3.40 -5.88 2.68
N ASP A 31 3.28 -6.15 1.37
CA ASP A 31 4.23 -6.95 0.58
C ASP A 31 5.56 -6.21 0.28
N GLY A 32 5.70 -4.96 0.75
CA GLY A 32 6.94 -4.21 0.63
C GLY A 32 6.99 -3.24 -0.56
N LEU A 33 5.86 -2.98 -1.23
CA LEU A 33 5.77 -1.89 -2.20
C LEU A 33 6.08 -0.55 -1.50
N ARG A 34 6.96 0.26 -2.10
CA ARG A 34 7.22 1.62 -1.60
C ARG A 34 5.96 2.49 -1.76
N PRO A 35 5.51 3.20 -0.69
CA PRO A 35 4.34 4.06 -0.78
C PRO A 35 4.51 5.16 -1.83
N HIS A 36 3.56 5.25 -2.77
CA HIS A 36 3.54 6.30 -3.78
C HIS A 36 2.11 6.65 -4.17
N PHE A 37 1.79 7.95 -4.16
CA PHE A 37 0.41 8.40 -4.35
C PHE A 37 -0.12 8.16 -5.77
N ILE A 38 0.72 8.29 -6.80
CA ILE A 38 0.26 8.16 -8.21
C ILE A 38 -0.32 6.76 -8.49
N PRO A 39 0.38 5.64 -8.25
CA PRO A 39 -0.19 4.31 -8.41
C PRO A 39 -1.48 4.08 -7.62
N TYR A 40 -1.59 4.64 -6.41
CA TYR A 40 -2.77 4.49 -5.56
C TYR A 40 -4.03 5.05 -6.23
N TYR A 41 -4.03 6.31 -6.67
CA TYR A 41 -5.24 6.85 -7.29
C TYR A 41 -5.44 6.33 -8.72
N VAL A 42 -4.38 5.87 -9.42
CA VAL A 42 -4.54 5.22 -10.72
C VAL A 42 -5.40 3.96 -10.61
N ILE A 43 -5.27 3.20 -9.52
CA ILE A 43 -6.13 2.04 -9.24
C ILE A 43 -7.59 2.49 -9.07
N GLU A 44 -7.83 3.55 -8.28
CA GLU A 44 -9.18 4.12 -8.12
C GLU A 44 -9.78 4.55 -9.46
N MET A 45 -9.02 5.25 -10.29
CA MET A 45 -9.47 5.70 -11.61
C MET A 45 -9.74 4.52 -12.54
N ALA A 46 -8.90 3.49 -12.51
CA ALA A 46 -9.09 2.27 -13.29
C ALA A 46 -10.37 1.51 -12.88
N LEU A 47 -10.66 1.43 -11.58
CA LEU A 47 -11.90 0.84 -11.07
C LEU A 47 -13.16 1.60 -11.51
N GLN A 48 -13.04 2.92 -11.67
CA GLN A 48 -14.11 3.77 -12.18
C GLN A 48 -14.18 3.79 -13.72
N GLY A 49 -13.25 3.13 -14.43
CA GLY A 49 -13.17 3.17 -15.90
C GLY A 49 -12.76 4.53 -16.47
N ARG A 50 -12.10 5.37 -15.67
CA ARG A 50 -11.70 6.74 -16.03
C ARG A 50 -10.20 6.82 -16.34
N ALA A 51 -9.84 7.79 -17.17
CA ALA A 51 -8.44 8.13 -17.39
C ALA A 51 -7.83 8.73 -16.12
N TRP A 52 -6.58 8.36 -15.80
CA TRP A 52 -5.94 8.77 -14.55
C TRP A 52 -5.75 10.30 -14.41
N ASN A 53 -5.67 11.02 -15.53
CA ASN A 53 -5.52 12.48 -15.59
C ASN A 53 -6.83 13.26 -15.32
N ASP A 54 -7.92 12.53 -15.11
CA ASP A 54 -9.23 13.09 -14.76
C ASP A 54 -9.38 13.34 -13.25
N CYS A 55 -8.54 12.72 -12.42
CA CYS A 55 -8.52 12.93 -10.97
C CYS A 55 -8.04 14.36 -10.61
N ARG A 56 -8.96 15.22 -10.16
CA ARG A 56 -8.71 16.66 -9.94
C ARG A 56 -9.46 17.22 -8.73
N GLY A 57 -9.01 18.40 -8.28
CA GLY A 57 -9.70 19.17 -7.24
C GLY A 57 -9.87 18.40 -5.93
N GLN A 58 -11.10 18.42 -5.40
CA GLN A 58 -11.45 17.82 -4.12
C GLN A 58 -11.24 16.30 -4.11
N GLU A 59 -11.57 15.60 -5.19
CA GLU A 59 -11.38 14.14 -5.31
C GLU A 59 -9.92 13.73 -5.04
N LYS A 60 -8.97 14.48 -5.61
CA LYS A 60 -7.55 14.23 -5.40
C LYS A 60 -7.14 14.47 -3.94
N ALA A 61 -7.73 15.47 -3.28
CA ALA A 61 -7.47 15.75 -1.88
C ALA A 61 -8.03 14.64 -0.98
N ASP A 62 -9.24 14.14 -1.26
CA ASP A 62 -9.87 13.07 -0.50
C ASP A 62 -9.09 11.75 -0.65
N LEU A 63 -8.62 11.45 -1.86
CA LEU A 63 -7.74 10.31 -2.12
C LEU A 63 -6.40 10.44 -1.40
N ARG A 64 -5.86 11.66 -1.28
CA ARG A 64 -4.62 11.88 -0.52
C ARG A 64 -4.82 11.53 0.96
N ILE A 65 -5.94 11.93 1.55
CA ILE A 65 -6.27 11.60 2.94
C ILE A 65 -6.40 10.09 3.14
N ARG A 66 -7.11 9.39 2.23
CA ARG A 66 -7.22 7.92 2.26
C ARG A 66 -5.85 7.25 2.15
N PHE A 67 -5.02 7.68 1.20
CA PHE A 67 -3.66 7.19 1.02
C PHE A 67 -2.79 7.35 2.28
N ASP A 68 -2.80 8.53 2.90
CA ASP A 68 -1.98 8.80 4.09
C ASP A 68 -2.42 7.95 5.29
N ARG A 69 -3.73 7.68 5.45
CA ARG A 69 -4.24 6.74 6.45
C ARG A 69 -3.76 5.31 6.22
N ILE A 70 -3.79 4.83 4.98
CA ILE A 70 -3.28 3.49 4.65
C ILE A 70 -1.78 3.40 4.94
N LYS A 71 -1.01 4.41 4.52
CA LYS A 71 0.43 4.48 4.76
C LYS A 71 0.76 4.42 6.26
N ALA A 72 0.03 5.18 7.09
CA ALA A 72 0.20 5.19 8.54
C ALA A 72 -0.10 3.81 9.15
N ARG A 73 -1.26 3.23 8.83
CA ARG A 73 -1.67 1.91 9.32
C ARG A 73 -0.68 0.80 8.96
N VAL A 74 -0.12 0.83 7.75
CA VAL A 74 0.91 -0.15 7.35
C VAL A 74 2.25 0.14 8.03
N ALA A 75 2.59 1.40 8.32
CA ALA A 75 3.80 1.73 9.08
C ALA A 75 3.72 1.23 10.53
N GLU A 76 2.59 1.48 11.21
CA GLU A 76 2.31 0.96 12.56
C GLU A 76 2.41 -0.58 12.61
N GLY A 77 1.88 -1.26 11.59
CA GLY A 77 1.98 -2.72 11.47
C GLY A 77 3.36 -3.25 11.06
N ARG A 78 4.30 -2.38 10.64
CA ARG A 78 5.70 -2.76 10.36
C ARG A 78 6.61 -2.55 11.56
N ASP A 79 6.29 -1.62 12.46
CA ASP A 79 7.06 -1.40 13.69
C ASP A 79 7.12 -2.68 14.54
N ILE A 80 6.01 -3.42 14.70
CA ILE A 80 6.03 -4.73 15.38
C ILE A 80 7.04 -5.75 14.79
N HIS A 81 7.28 -5.74 13.47
CA HIS A 81 8.23 -6.66 12.83
C HIS A 81 9.66 -6.12 12.87
N ARG A 82 9.84 -4.80 12.78
CA ARG A 82 11.15 -4.16 12.94
C ARG A 82 11.61 -4.23 14.40
N ASP A 83 10.75 -3.96 15.36
CA ASP A 83 11.03 -4.06 16.79
C ASP A 83 11.36 -5.50 17.20
N ALA A 84 10.64 -6.50 16.68
CA ALA A 84 10.97 -7.90 16.94
C ALA A 84 12.30 -8.34 16.30
N PHE A 85 12.61 -7.83 15.09
CA PHE A 85 13.87 -8.11 14.40
C PHE A 85 15.05 -7.37 15.04
N GLU A 86 14.91 -6.08 15.36
CA GLU A 86 15.91 -5.26 16.07
C GLU A 86 16.14 -5.80 17.48
N ALA A 87 15.09 -6.16 18.24
CA ALA A 87 15.23 -6.82 19.54
C ALA A 87 15.93 -8.19 19.44
N MET A 88 15.69 -8.94 18.36
CA MET A 88 16.41 -10.19 18.11
C MET A 88 17.87 -9.95 17.72
N MET A 89 18.18 -8.90 16.97
CA MET A 89 19.57 -8.52 16.65
C MET A 89 20.33 -7.99 17.88
N ASP A 90 19.68 -7.22 18.75
CA ASP A 90 20.21 -6.80 20.05
C ASP A 90 20.49 -7.99 20.96
N ALA A 91 19.57 -8.97 21.00
CA ALA A 91 19.75 -10.20 21.78
C ALA A 91 20.90 -11.09 21.27
N ILE A 92 21.24 -11.01 19.98
CA ILE A 92 22.36 -11.75 19.36
C ILE A 92 23.67 -10.94 19.42
N GLY A 93 23.63 -9.67 19.82
CA GLY A 93 24.83 -8.85 20.09
C GLY A 93 25.56 -8.33 18.85
N VAL A 94 24.85 -8.09 17.75
CA VAL A 94 25.46 -7.73 16.44
C VAL A 94 25.72 -6.22 16.28
N ILE A 95 25.39 -5.39 17.28
CA ILE A 95 25.65 -3.94 17.24
C ILE A 95 26.94 -3.65 18.02
N GLU A 96 28.04 -3.37 17.31
CA GLU A 96 29.22 -2.75 17.92
C GLU A 96 28.85 -1.34 18.42
N ARG A 97 29.19 -1.06 19.69
CA ARG A 97 28.98 0.25 20.34
C ARG A 97 29.86 1.35 19.75
#